data_AF-A0A526RRM7-F1
#
_entry.id   AF-A0A526RRM7-F1
#
_cell.length_a   1.000
_cell.length_b   1.000
_cell.length_c   1.000
_cell.angle_alpha   90.00
_cell.angle_beta   90.00
_cell.angle_gamma   90.00
#
_symmetry.space_group_name_H-M   'P 1'
#
loop_
_entity.id
_entity.type
_entity.pdbx_description
1 polymer ?
#
loop_
_entity_poly.entity_id
_entity_poly.type
_entity_poly.pdbx_seq_one_letter_code
_entity_poly.pdbx_strand_id
1 'polypeptide(L)'
;MSSIAIRAATTANLDRITEIYADAVTHGTASYELEPPSRAEMGSRFDSLAAGGFPYLVAERDGVVLGYAYAGPFRPRPAYRFVVEDSVYVAPEAKGQGVGRLLMQGLIEAAEAAGFRQIIAVIGDGHADSASVR
;
A
#
# COMPACT_ATOMS: atom_id res chain seq x y z
N MET A 1 -12.36 -17.82 14.53
CA MET A 1 -11.43 -16.71 14.29
C MET A 1 -11.77 -16.12 12.94
N SER A 2 -12.02 -14.81 12.86
CA SER A 2 -12.37 -14.16 11.60
C SER A 2 -11.16 -14.11 10.66
N SER A 3 -11.36 -14.40 9.37
CA SER A 3 -10.34 -14.30 8.34
C SER A 3 -10.05 -12.83 7.99
N ILE A 4 -8.83 -12.55 7.52
CA ILE A 4 -8.48 -11.24 6.98
C ILE A 4 -9.14 -11.09 5.61
N ALA A 5 -9.91 -10.02 5.43
CA ALA A 5 -10.55 -9.67 4.17
C ALA A 5 -9.75 -8.59 3.44
N ILE A 6 -9.53 -8.78 2.14
CA ILE A 6 -8.94 -7.77 1.25
C ILE A 6 -10.06 -7.09 0.49
N ARG A 7 -10.10 -5.75 0.53
CA ARG A 7 -11.15 -4.96 -0.13
C ARG A 7 -10.61 -3.60 -0.56
N ALA A 8 -11.35 -2.93 -1.44
CA ALA A 8 -11.09 -1.54 -1.79
C ALA A 8 -11.11 -0.65 -0.53
N ALA A 9 -10.12 0.24 -0.45
CA ALA A 9 -10.04 1.27 0.56
C ALA A 9 -11.11 2.34 0.32
N THR A 10 -11.58 2.96 1.39
CA THR A 10 -12.55 4.07 1.35
C THR A 10 -12.02 5.23 2.18
N THR A 11 -12.63 6.41 2.04
CA THR A 11 -12.25 7.58 2.84
C THR A 11 -12.41 7.37 4.35
N ALA A 12 -13.30 6.47 4.77
CA ALA A 12 -13.46 6.06 6.17
C ALA A 12 -12.24 5.29 6.73
N ASN A 13 -11.35 4.79 5.86
CA ASN A 13 -10.13 4.09 6.28
C ASN A 13 -8.94 5.04 6.47
N LEU A 14 -9.04 6.30 6.04
CA LEU A 14 -7.88 7.20 5.91
C LEU A 14 -7.23 7.56 7.24
N ASP A 15 -7.98 7.64 8.34
CA ASP A 15 -7.40 7.91 9.65
C ASP A 15 -6.44 6.78 10.05
N ARG A 16 -6.89 5.51 9.92
CA ARG A 16 -6.04 4.35 10.22
C ARG A 16 -4.89 4.16 9.23
N ILE A 17 -5.11 4.43 7.95
CA ILE A 17 -4.04 4.42 6.93
C ILE A 17 -2.95 5.44 7.28
N THR A 18 -3.35 6.65 7.70
CA THR A 18 -2.43 7.72 8.09
C THR A 18 -1.60 7.29 9.30
N GLU A 19 -2.23 6.70 10.32
CA GLU A 19 -1.52 6.17 11.50
C GLU A 19 -0.48 5.10 11.14
N ILE A 20 -0.86 4.12 10.30
CA ILE A 20 0.05 3.05 9.86
C ILE A 20 1.23 3.64 9.07
N TYR A 21 0.97 4.63 8.21
CA TYR A 21 2.03 5.27 7.44
C TYR A 21 2.97 6.10 8.32
N ALA A 22 2.41 6.84 9.28
CA ALA A 22 3.20 7.65 10.21
C ALA A 22 4.17 6.81 11.05
N ASP A 23 3.73 5.62 11.49
CA ASP A 23 4.63 4.65 12.13
C ASP A 23 5.76 4.20 11.20
N ALA A 24 5.43 3.85 9.95
CA ALA A 24 6.41 3.41 8.97
C ALA A 24 7.47 4.47 8.64
N VAL A 25 7.07 5.75 8.58
CA VAL A 25 7.96 6.90 8.37
C VAL A 25 8.84 7.15 9.59
N THR A 26 8.27 7.05 10.79
CA THR A 26 8.97 7.41 12.04
C THR A 26 9.95 6.33 12.49
N HIS A 27 9.63 5.06 12.27
CA HIS A 27 10.35 3.93 12.86
C HIS A 27 10.96 2.96 11.83
N GLY A 28 10.80 3.23 10.53
CA GLY A 28 11.17 2.31 9.46
C GLY A 28 11.97 2.95 8.34
N THR A 29 12.36 2.10 7.38
CA THR A 29 13.07 2.48 6.15
C THR A 29 12.23 2.21 4.90
N ALA A 30 10.97 1.80 5.09
CA ALA A 30 10.03 1.46 4.01
C ALA A 30 9.44 2.70 3.30
N SER A 31 9.72 3.89 3.81
CA SER A 31 9.41 5.16 3.16
C SER A 31 10.67 6.03 3.19
N TYR A 32 10.83 6.87 2.18
CA TYR A 32 11.90 7.89 2.13
C TYR A 32 11.37 9.28 2.53
N GLU A 33 10.15 9.36 3.06
CA GLU A 33 9.68 10.56 3.76
C GLU A 33 10.43 10.73 5.08
N LEU A 34 10.74 11.98 5.41
CA LEU A 34 11.42 12.34 6.65
C LEU A 34 10.43 12.72 7.76
N GLU A 35 9.26 13.22 7.38
CA GLU A 35 8.20 13.66 8.28
C GLU A 35 6.88 13.01 7.85
N PRO A 36 6.11 12.41 8.78
CA PRO A 36 4.81 11.84 8.45
C PRO A 36 3.85 12.90 7.86
N PRO A 37 3.14 12.57 6.77
CA PRO A 37 2.19 13.49 6.16
C PRO A 37 0.95 13.61 7.04
N SER A 38 0.25 14.74 6.91
CA SER A 38 -1.02 14.94 7.60
C SER A 38 -2.11 14.03 7.01
N ARG A 39 -3.19 13.80 7.78
CA ARG A 39 -4.37 13.09 7.28
C ARG A 39 -5.03 13.78 6.07
N ALA A 40 -4.96 15.11 6.01
CA ALA A 40 -5.47 15.87 4.86
C ALA A 40 -4.65 15.57 3.60
N GLU A 41 -3.33 15.53 3.73
CA GLU A 41 -2.43 15.18 2.64
C GLU A 41 -2.62 13.73 2.17
N MET A 42 -2.74 12.77 3.11
CA MET A 42 -3.07 11.38 2.78
C MET A 42 -4.40 11.27 2.03
N GLY A 43 -5.39 12.11 2.37
CA GLY A 43 -6.65 12.23 1.62
C GLY A 43 -6.44 12.69 0.18
N SER A 44 -5.70 13.78 -0.04
CA SER A 44 -5.40 14.27 -1.39
C SER A 44 -4.66 13.24 -2.25
N ARG A 45 -3.74 12.46 -1.65
CA ARG A 45 -3.03 11.37 -2.32
C ARG A 45 -3.98 10.24 -2.72
N PHE A 46 -4.85 9.82 -1.79
CA PHE A 46 -5.89 8.83 -2.05
C PHE A 46 -6.80 9.25 -3.21
N ASP A 47 -7.31 10.48 -3.18
CA ASP A 47 -8.21 11.01 -4.22
C ASP A 47 -7.51 11.09 -5.59
N SER A 48 -6.24 11.49 -5.61
CA SER A 48 -5.44 11.55 -6.84
C SER A 48 -5.22 10.17 -7.46
N LEU A 49 -4.94 9.16 -6.65
CA LEU A 49 -4.79 7.78 -7.13
C LEU A 49 -6.12 7.19 -7.61
N ALA A 50 -7.20 7.44 -6.87
CA ALA A 50 -8.55 7.01 -7.27
C ALA A 50 -8.97 7.65 -8.60
N ALA A 51 -8.74 8.96 -8.78
CA ALA A 51 -9.02 9.66 -10.02
C ALA A 51 -8.17 9.15 -11.20
N GLY A 52 -6.97 8.66 -10.93
CA GLY A 52 -6.09 8.01 -11.90
C GLY A 52 -6.47 6.55 -12.24
N GLY A 53 -7.48 5.99 -11.59
CA GLY A 53 -7.89 4.60 -11.79
C GLY A 53 -6.93 3.58 -11.17
N PHE A 54 -6.11 3.99 -10.20
CA PHE A 54 -5.17 3.08 -9.54
C PHE A 54 -5.83 2.34 -8.38
N PRO A 55 -5.53 1.03 -8.18
CA PRO A 55 -6.07 0.27 -7.07
C PRO A 55 -5.51 0.75 -5.72
N TYR A 56 -6.39 0.83 -4.73
CA TYR A 56 -6.06 1.11 -3.33
C TYR A 56 -6.88 0.16 -2.46
N LEU A 57 -6.20 -0.68 -1.68
CA LEU A 57 -6.76 -1.78 -0.92
C LEU A 57 -6.44 -1.65 0.58
N VAL A 58 -7.32 -2.20 1.41
CA VAL A 58 -7.06 -2.46 2.83
C VAL A 58 -7.20 -3.94 3.14
N ALA A 59 -6.40 -4.40 4.12
CA ALA A 59 -6.60 -5.66 4.80
C ALA A 59 -7.32 -5.40 6.12
N GLU A 60 -8.49 -6.01 6.29
CA GLU A 60 -9.34 -5.79 7.46
C GLU A 60 -9.65 -7.11 8.17
N ARG A 61 -9.72 -7.06 9.50
CA ARG A 61 -10.29 -8.13 10.32
C ARG A 61 -11.15 -7.50 11.42
N ASP A 62 -12.39 -7.96 11.54
CA ASP A 62 -13.33 -7.50 12.57
C ASP A 62 -13.49 -5.96 12.62
N GLY A 63 -13.56 -5.30 11.45
CA GLY A 63 -13.69 -3.84 11.34
C GLY A 63 -12.38 -3.07 11.50
N VAL A 64 -11.26 -3.74 11.80
CA VAL A 64 -9.95 -3.10 12.04
C VAL A 64 -9.06 -3.26 10.82
N VAL A 65 -8.56 -2.14 10.28
CA VAL A 65 -7.56 -2.14 9.21
C VAL A 65 -6.20 -2.53 9.79
N LEU A 66 -5.66 -3.64 9.29
CA LEU A 66 -4.37 -4.24 9.68
C LEU A 66 -3.22 -3.82 8.76
N GLY A 67 -3.53 -3.23 7.61
CA GLY A 67 -2.58 -2.82 6.61
C GLY A 67 -3.29 -2.32 5.37
N TYR A 68 -2.54 -1.66 4.49
CA TYR A 68 -3.05 -1.16 3.23
C TYR A 68 -2.00 -1.29 2.13
N ALA A 69 -2.48 -1.29 0.89
CA ALA A 69 -1.62 -1.29 -0.28
C ALA A 69 -2.23 -0.45 -1.38
N TYR A 70 -1.41 0.21 -2.18
CA TYR A 70 -1.86 0.88 -3.38
C TYR A 70 -0.83 0.74 -4.50
N ALA A 71 -1.29 0.98 -5.72
CA ALA A 71 -0.41 1.18 -6.87
C ALA A 71 -0.46 2.64 -7.30
N GLY A 72 0.62 3.14 -7.89
CA GLY A 72 0.71 4.49 -8.45
C GLY A 72 1.54 4.55 -9.72
N PRO A 73 1.60 5.70 -10.40
CA PRO A 73 2.40 5.84 -11.61
C PRO A 73 3.90 5.68 -11.30
N PHE A 74 4.58 4.75 -11.98
CA PHE A 74 6.01 4.53 -11.76
C PHE A 74 6.88 5.70 -12.23
N ARG A 75 6.64 6.21 -13.45
CA ARG A 75 7.42 7.30 -14.06
C ARG A 75 6.54 8.16 -14.97
N PRO A 76 6.86 9.46 -15.14
CA PRO A 76 5.96 10.39 -15.84
C PRO A 76 5.94 10.23 -17.37
N ARG A 77 6.90 9.51 -17.96
CA ARG A 77 6.97 9.39 -19.43
C ARG A 77 5.85 8.45 -19.94
N PRO A 78 5.10 8.81 -21.00
CA PRO A 78 3.92 8.03 -21.46
C PRO A 78 4.18 6.56 -21.83
N ALA A 79 5.42 6.20 -22.14
CA ALA A 79 5.81 4.81 -22.40
C ALA A 79 5.63 3.90 -21.18
N TYR A 80 5.65 4.46 -19.95
CA TYR A 80 5.45 3.72 -18.70
C TYR A 80 3.98 3.55 -18.30
N ARG A 81 3.00 3.94 -19.12
CA ARG A 81 1.56 3.90 -18.76
C ARG A 81 1.00 2.53 -18.34
N PHE A 82 1.71 1.44 -18.62
CA PHE A 82 1.35 0.08 -18.19
C PHE A 82 2.16 -0.42 -16.98
N VAL A 83 3.06 0.41 -16.45
CA VAL A 83 3.93 0.10 -15.32
C VAL A 83 3.51 0.94 -14.12
N VAL A 84 3.30 0.29 -12.99
CA VAL A 84 2.97 0.93 -11.72
C VAL A 84 4.03 0.61 -10.68
N GLU A 85 4.12 1.46 -9.68
CA GLU A 85 4.87 1.20 -8.45
C GLU A 85 3.89 0.82 -7.34
N ASP A 86 4.20 -0.23 -6.57
CA ASP A 86 3.41 -0.58 -5.40
C ASP A 86 3.91 0.09 -4.13
N SER A 87 3.03 0.18 -3.15
CA SER A 87 3.36 0.54 -1.78
C SER A 87 2.51 -0.30 -0.84
N VAL A 88 3.14 -0.95 0.14
CA VAL A 88 2.46 -1.86 1.08
C VAL A 88 2.93 -1.57 2.50
N TYR A 89 1.98 -1.29 3.38
CA TYR A 89 2.27 -1.02 4.80
C TYR A 89 1.38 -1.87 5.68
N VAL A 90 1.99 -2.49 6.70
CA VAL A 90 1.31 -3.36 7.67
C VAL A 90 1.45 -2.73 9.04
N ALA A 91 0.34 -2.65 9.77
CA ALA A 91 0.31 -2.14 11.13
C ALA A 91 1.30 -2.94 12.03
N PRO A 92 1.98 -2.29 12.99
CA PRO A 92 2.96 -2.95 13.86
C PRO A 92 2.45 -4.23 14.51
N GLU A 93 1.23 -4.19 15.04
CA GLU A 93 0.55 -5.32 15.71
C GLU A 93 0.12 -6.44 14.76
N ALA A 94 0.17 -6.21 13.45
CA ALA A 94 -0.26 -7.13 12.40
C ALA A 94 0.90 -7.77 11.62
N LYS A 95 2.15 -7.40 11.93
CA LYS A 95 3.36 -7.98 11.31
C LYS A 95 3.47 -9.47 11.63
N GLY A 96 4.03 -10.25 10.70
CA GLY A 96 4.20 -11.70 10.83
C GLY A 96 2.92 -12.54 10.65
N GLN A 97 1.76 -11.92 10.41
CA GLN A 97 0.47 -12.61 10.27
C GLN A 97 0.05 -12.85 8.80
N GLY A 98 0.96 -12.67 7.84
CA GLY A 98 0.68 -12.85 6.41
C GLY A 98 -0.09 -11.72 5.72
N VAL A 99 -0.37 -10.61 6.42
CA VAL A 99 -1.13 -9.45 5.91
C VAL A 99 -0.51 -8.85 4.65
N GLY A 100 0.81 -8.61 4.64
CA GLY A 100 1.51 -8.04 3.48
C GLY A 100 1.40 -8.93 2.23
N ARG A 101 1.46 -10.26 2.41
CA ARG A 101 1.29 -11.22 1.31
C ARG A 101 -0.13 -11.16 0.73
N LEU A 102 -1.15 -11.12 1.59
CA LEU A 102 -2.54 -11.01 1.15
C LEU A 102 -2.81 -9.69 0.41
N LEU A 103 -2.26 -8.58 0.92
CA LEU A 103 -2.33 -7.27 0.27
C LEU A 103 -1.66 -7.27 -1.10
N MET A 104 -0.44 -7.82 -1.22
CA MET A 104 0.25 -7.89 -2.51
C MET A 104 -0.48 -8.75 -3.52
N GLN A 105 -1.01 -9.90 -3.09
CA GLN A 105 -1.81 -10.74 -3.99
C GLN A 105 -3.05 -9.99 -4.50
N GLY A 106 -3.81 -9.34 -3.61
CA GLY A 106 -4.96 -8.54 -4.02
C GLY A 106 -4.58 -7.35 -4.91
N LEU A 107 -3.43 -6.71 -4.66
CA LEU A 107 -2.97 -5.59 -5.46
C LEU A 107 -2.57 -6.02 -6.87
N ILE A 108 -1.91 -7.17 -7.02
CA ILE A 108 -1.58 -7.76 -8.33
C ILE A 108 -2.85 -8.03 -9.13
N GLU A 109 -3.83 -8.70 -8.52
CA GLU A 109 -5.12 -9.01 -9.17
C GLU A 109 -5.86 -7.73 -9.58
N ALA A 110 -5.90 -6.72 -8.70
CA ALA A 110 -6.56 -5.45 -8.99
C ALA A 110 -5.82 -4.63 -10.07
N ALA A 111 -4.49 -4.64 -10.08
CA ALA A 111 -3.69 -3.95 -11.08
C ALA A 111 -3.82 -4.60 -12.47
N GLU A 112 -3.82 -5.93 -12.52
CA GLU A 112 -4.07 -6.68 -13.77
C GLU A 112 -5.46 -6.38 -14.33
N ALA A 113 -6.50 -6.38 -13.47
CA ALA A 113 -7.87 -6.04 -13.86
C ALA A 113 -8.00 -4.60 -14.38
N ALA A 114 -7.18 -3.67 -13.85
CA ALA A 114 -7.10 -2.28 -14.32
C ALA A 114 -6.27 -2.11 -15.61
N GLY A 115 -5.68 -3.19 -16.14
CA GLY A 115 -4.93 -3.19 -17.39
C GLY A 115 -3.44 -2.89 -17.28
N PHE A 116 -2.89 -2.80 -16.07
CA PHE A 116 -1.45 -2.69 -15.84
C PHE A 116 -0.75 -4.03 -16.13
N ARG A 117 0.53 -3.96 -16.49
CA ARG A 117 1.32 -5.10 -16.99
C ARG A 117 2.58 -5.37 -16.19
N GLN A 118 3.01 -4.43 -15.37
CA GLN A 118 4.19 -4.58 -14.52
C GLN A 118 4.03 -3.77 -13.24
N ILE A 119 4.41 -4.36 -12.11
CA ILE A 119 4.53 -3.70 -10.82
C ILE A 119 6.02 -3.65 -10.46
N ILE A 120 6.48 -2.50 -9.99
CA ILE A 120 7.84 -2.28 -9.48
C ILE A 120 7.74 -1.98 -7.99
N ALA A 121 8.44 -2.76 -7.16
CA ALA A 121 8.60 -2.47 -5.75
C ALA A 121 9.96 -1.80 -5.51
N VAL A 122 9.97 -0.66 -4.82
CA VAL A 122 11.20 -0.06 -4.28
C VAL A 122 11.29 -0.40 -2.80
N ILE A 123 12.19 -1.31 -2.46
CA ILE A 123 12.33 -1.82 -1.09
C ILE A 123 13.52 -1.14 -0.42
N GLY A 124 13.22 -0.32 0.59
CA GLY A 124 14.24 0.23 1.48
C GLY A 124 14.89 -0.85 2.34
N ASP A 125 16.19 -0.71 2.60
CA ASP A 125 16.99 -1.66 3.39
C ASP A 125 16.90 -3.12 2.88
N GLY A 126 16.70 -3.29 1.56
CA GLY A 126 16.54 -4.58 0.92
C GLY A 126 17.82 -5.41 0.96
N HIS A 127 17.88 -6.38 1.87
CA HIS A 127 18.85 -7.48 1.87
C HIS A 127 18.15 -8.83 1.69
N ALA A 128 18.89 -9.89 1.37
CA ALA A 128 18.34 -11.23 1.04
C ALA A 128 17.45 -11.84 2.14
N ASP A 129 17.58 -11.38 3.38
CA ASP A 129 16.77 -11.85 4.51
C ASP A 129 15.57 -10.97 4.83
N SER A 130 15.40 -9.84 4.13
CA SER A 130 14.26 -8.95 4.30
C SER A 130 12.97 -9.65 3.89
N ALA A 131 11.94 -9.54 4.72
CA ALA A 131 10.64 -10.15 4.47
C ALA A 131 9.97 -9.65 3.18
N SER A 132 10.33 -8.45 2.72
CA SER A 132 9.81 -7.87 1.47
C SER A 132 10.50 -8.40 0.21
N VAL A 133 11.67 -9.04 0.35
CA VAL A 133 12.48 -9.55 -0.78
C VAL A 133 12.24 -11.04 -1.04
N ARG A 134 11.64 -11.76 -0.09
CA ARG A 134 11.37 -13.21 -0.14
C ARG A 134 9.99 -13.53 -0.71
#